data_AF-A0AAP6BBZ2-F1
#
_entry.id   AF-A0AAP6BBZ2-F1
#
_cell.length_a   1.000
_cell.length_b   1.000
_cell.length_c   1.000
_cell.angle_alpha   90.00
_cell.angle_beta   90.00
_cell.angle_gamma   90.00
#
_symmetry.space_group_name_H-M   'P 1'
#
loop_
_entity.id
_entity.type
_entity.pdbx_description
1 polymer ?
#
loop_
_entity_poly.entity_id
_entity_poly.type
_entity_poly.pdbx_seq_one_letter_code
_entity_poly.pdbx_strand_id
1 'polypeptide(L)'
;MAAAREGVTMVTPLLADHSRQARAAEGFDKAAFTVDWNTRRVTCPESRTSTGWYPVKQHGHDAIVIAGSDCRPWPSRERCITAARGSRMLTLRAKELHEAVAAARAEQKSDTWQAKYAIRADVEGTINQALDVTGLRRARYRGLPKVTLQHALSATAINIVRLDAHWTSQQHDQPRRPRTSRLSRLACQLTA
;
A
#
# COMPACT_ATOMS: atom_id res chain seq x y z
N MET A 1 0.41 16.35 -0.14
CA MET A 1 1.27 17.56 -0.14
C MET A 1 1.04 18.48 1.06
N ALA A 2 -0.13 18.45 1.74
CA ALA A 2 -0.36 19.28 2.93
C ALA A 2 0.65 19.02 4.09
N ALA A 3 0.87 17.76 4.47
CA ALA A 3 1.79 17.41 5.57
C ALA A 3 3.24 17.88 5.34
N ALA A 4 3.73 17.82 4.09
CA ALA A 4 5.07 18.27 3.75
C ALA A 4 5.25 19.78 3.93
N ARG A 5 4.19 20.58 3.76
CA ARG A 5 4.22 22.03 4.00
C ARG A 5 4.37 22.37 5.49
N GLU A 6 3.93 21.46 6.36
CA GLU A 6 4.04 21.56 7.82
C GLU A 6 5.34 20.93 8.37
N GLY A 7 6.29 20.55 7.50
CA GLY A 7 7.52 19.87 7.91
C GLY A 7 7.30 18.43 8.41
N VAL A 8 6.11 17.86 8.19
CA VAL A 8 5.76 16.51 8.63
C VAL A 8 5.99 15.51 7.49
N THR A 9 6.93 14.59 7.70
CA THR A 9 7.17 13.48 6.77
C THR A 9 6.19 12.33 7.03
N MET A 10 5.26 12.12 6.09
CA MET A 10 4.32 11.02 6.15
C MET A 10 4.98 9.70 5.75
N VAL A 11 5.07 8.76 6.69
CA VAL A 11 5.51 7.38 6.42
C VAL A 11 4.27 6.51 6.26
N THR A 12 3.76 6.46 5.03
CA THR A 12 2.58 5.64 4.70
C THR A 12 2.84 4.96 3.35
N PRO A 13 2.64 3.63 3.25
CA PRO A 13 2.85 2.94 2.00
C PRO A 13 1.84 3.46 1.00
N LEU A 14 2.29 3.59 -0.24
CA LEU A 14 1.37 3.78 -1.34
C LEU A 14 0.75 2.42 -1.62
N LEU A 15 -0.55 2.41 -1.88
CA LEU A 15 -1.22 1.19 -2.30
C LEU A 15 -0.52 0.62 -3.55
N ALA A 16 -0.32 -0.69 -3.53
CA ALA A 16 0.25 -1.42 -4.64
C ALA A 16 -0.60 -1.21 -5.90
N ASP A 17 0.06 -1.24 -7.06
CA ASP A 17 -0.67 -1.26 -8.32
C ASP A 17 -1.35 -2.63 -8.46
N HIS A 18 -2.68 -2.65 -8.37
CA HIS A 18 -3.48 -3.87 -8.46
C HIS A 18 -3.93 -4.18 -9.89
N SER A 19 -3.44 -3.46 -10.90
CA SER A 19 -3.70 -3.80 -12.29
C SER A 19 -3.19 -5.20 -12.61
N ARG A 20 -3.86 -5.88 -13.55
CA ARG A 20 -3.41 -7.19 -14.03
C ARG A 20 -1.97 -7.16 -14.51
N GLN A 21 -1.57 -6.10 -15.21
CA GLN A 21 -0.19 -5.94 -15.69
C GLN A 21 0.81 -5.86 -14.55
N ALA A 22 0.47 -5.19 -13.44
CA ALA A 22 1.35 -5.15 -12.26
C ALA A 22 1.35 -6.46 -11.46
N ARG A 23 0.25 -7.24 -11.51
CA ARG A 23 0.16 -8.56 -10.86
C ARG A 23 0.84 -9.67 -11.65
N ALA A 24 0.79 -9.59 -12.97
CA ALA A 24 1.59 -10.45 -13.83
C ALA A 24 3.05 -10.06 -13.62
N ALA A 25 3.86 -10.92 -13.02
CA ALA A 25 5.25 -10.62 -12.71
C ALA A 25 6.05 -10.09 -13.92
N GLU A 26 5.63 -10.46 -15.13
CA GLU A 26 6.22 -10.03 -16.40
C GLU A 26 5.42 -8.95 -17.14
N GLY A 27 4.26 -8.53 -16.65
CA GLY A 27 3.44 -7.52 -17.30
C GLY A 27 4.06 -6.13 -17.24
N PHE A 28 3.86 -5.33 -18.29
CA PHE A 28 4.30 -3.94 -18.27
C PHE A 28 3.33 -3.12 -17.42
N ASP A 29 3.67 -2.82 -16.17
CA ASP A 29 2.88 -1.93 -15.32
C ASP A 29 2.96 -0.47 -15.79
N LYS A 30 2.40 0.49 -15.03
CA LYS A 30 2.50 1.92 -15.39
C LYS A 30 3.91 2.48 -15.22
N ALA A 31 4.73 1.92 -14.34
CA ALA A 31 6.08 2.40 -14.04
C ALA A 31 7.08 2.00 -15.14
N ALA A 32 6.76 0.98 -15.94
CA ALA A 32 7.54 0.58 -17.10
C ALA A 32 7.51 1.61 -18.26
N PHE A 33 6.68 2.65 -18.19
CA PHE A 33 6.54 3.67 -19.24
C PHE A 33 7.27 4.96 -18.83
N THR A 34 8.09 5.47 -19.75
CA THR A 34 8.79 6.74 -19.56
C THR A 34 7.92 7.88 -20.04
N VAL A 35 7.68 8.87 -19.17
CA VAL A 35 6.87 10.05 -19.49
C VAL A 35 7.78 11.25 -19.76
N ASP A 36 7.71 11.79 -20.97
CA ASP A 36 8.28 13.09 -21.30
C ASP A 36 7.17 14.15 -21.24
N TRP A 37 7.21 14.94 -20.16
CA TRP A 37 6.25 16.02 -19.92
C TRP A 37 6.44 17.22 -20.86
N ASN A 38 7.66 17.44 -21.36
CA ASN A 38 7.98 18.59 -22.20
C ASN A 38 7.43 18.38 -23.60
N THR A 39 7.65 17.19 -24.18
CA THR A 39 7.13 16.84 -25.51
C THR A 39 5.73 16.23 -25.46
N ARG A 40 5.17 16.04 -24.26
CA ARG A 40 3.86 15.42 -24.02
C ARG A 40 3.75 14.05 -24.70
N ARG A 41 4.75 13.22 -24.46
CA ARG A 41 4.84 11.87 -25.02
C ARG A 41 5.13 10.85 -23.93
N VAL A 42 4.63 9.64 -24.14
CA VAL A 42 4.96 8.48 -23.31
C VAL A 42 5.60 7.42 -24.19
N THR A 43 6.70 6.87 -23.72
CA THR A 43 7.46 5.80 -24.38
C THR A 43 7.28 4.49 -23.62
N CYS A 44 6.91 3.42 -24.31
CA CYS A 44 6.80 2.09 -23.72
C CYS A 44 8.16 1.36 -23.68
N PRO A 45 8.27 0.20 -22.98
CA PRO A 45 9.49 -0.60 -22.95
C PRO A 45 10.03 -1.03 -24.32
N GLU A 46 9.17 -1.11 -25.34
CA GLU A 46 9.53 -1.42 -26.73
C GLU A 46 9.90 -0.17 -27.54
N SER A 47 10.24 0.93 -26.88
CA SER A 47 10.61 2.22 -27.49
C SER A 47 9.53 2.86 -28.39
N ARG A 48 8.27 2.48 -28.25
CA ARG A 48 7.15 3.08 -29.01
C ARG A 48 6.58 4.26 -28.26
N THR A 49 6.27 5.31 -29.01
CA THR A 49 5.67 6.54 -28.47
C THR A 49 4.14 6.51 -28.53
N SER A 50 3.53 7.26 -27.63
CA SER A 50 2.10 7.53 -27.58
C SER A 50 1.61 8.28 -28.82
N THR A 51 0.40 7.97 -29.26
CA THR A 51 -0.28 8.63 -30.39
C THR A 51 -1.14 9.81 -29.96
N GLY A 52 -1.50 9.91 -28.68
CA GLY A 52 -2.34 10.99 -28.18
C GLY A 52 -2.07 11.31 -26.71
N TRP A 53 -2.27 12.58 -26.37
CA TRP A 53 -2.11 13.14 -25.03
C TRP A 53 -3.29 14.06 -24.73
N TYR A 54 -4.16 13.64 -23.83
CA TYR A 54 -5.44 14.30 -23.57
C TYR A 54 -5.57 14.67 -22.10
N PRO A 55 -5.35 15.93 -21.73
CA PRO A 55 -5.71 16.43 -20.40
C PRO A 55 -7.22 16.36 -20.23
N VAL A 56 -7.66 15.74 -19.13
CA VAL A 56 -9.08 15.51 -18.81
C VAL A 56 -9.31 15.70 -17.31
N LYS A 57 -10.58 15.85 -16.92
CA LYS A 57 -10.98 15.70 -15.52
C LYS A 57 -11.62 14.32 -15.32
N GLN A 58 -11.09 13.55 -14.39
CA GLN A 58 -11.67 12.26 -13.97
C GLN A 58 -11.96 12.30 -12.47
N HIS A 59 -13.20 11.98 -12.09
CA HIS A 59 -13.65 11.96 -10.70
C HIS A 59 -13.32 13.27 -9.94
N GLY A 60 -13.41 14.42 -10.62
CA GLY A 60 -13.12 15.74 -10.03
C GLY A 60 -11.63 16.10 -9.96
N HIS A 61 -10.73 15.26 -10.46
CA HIS A 61 -9.28 15.49 -10.44
C HIS A 61 -8.70 15.62 -11.85
N ASP A 62 -7.64 16.43 -11.97
CA ASP A 62 -6.89 16.56 -13.22
C ASP A 62 -6.12 15.26 -13.50
N ALA A 63 -6.34 14.74 -14.71
CA ALA A 63 -5.73 13.53 -15.21
C ALA A 63 -5.33 13.72 -16.68
N ILE A 64 -4.46 12.86 -17.17
CA ILE A 64 -4.02 12.87 -18.56
C ILE A 64 -4.21 11.46 -19.11
N VAL A 65 -5.05 11.33 -20.12
CA VAL A 65 -5.24 10.09 -20.85
C VAL A 65 -4.25 10.05 -22.01
N ILE A 66 -3.49 8.97 -22.06
CA ILE A 66 -2.50 8.69 -23.09
C ILE A 66 -3.05 7.59 -23.98
N ALA A 67 -3.13 7.87 -25.27
CA ALA A 67 -3.44 6.87 -26.27
C ALA A 67 -2.13 6.22 -26.77
N GLY A 68 -2.07 4.89 -26.70
CA GLY A 68 -0.96 4.11 -27.24
C GLY A 68 -1.11 3.88 -28.75
N SER A 69 0.03 3.58 -29.38
CA SER A 69 0.08 3.06 -30.75
C SER A 69 -0.46 1.62 -30.83
N ASP A 70 -0.64 1.12 -32.05
CA ASP A 70 -1.08 -0.27 -32.26
C ASP A 70 -0.01 -1.25 -31.75
N CYS A 71 -0.40 -2.07 -30.78
CA CYS A 71 0.42 -3.09 -30.15
C CYS A 71 0.27 -4.47 -30.80
N ARG A 72 -0.65 -4.65 -31.76
CA ARG A 72 -0.89 -5.94 -32.45
C ARG A 72 0.34 -6.60 -33.08
N PRO A 73 1.25 -5.86 -33.76
CA PRO A 73 2.35 -6.50 -34.47
C PRO A 73 3.49 -6.97 -33.54
N TRP A 74 3.39 -6.75 -32.23
CA TRP A 74 4.52 -6.92 -31.32
C TRP A 74 4.45 -8.23 -30.51
N PRO A 75 5.56 -8.97 -30.39
CA PRO A 75 5.62 -10.21 -29.60
C PRO A 75 5.27 -10.02 -28.12
N SER A 76 5.62 -8.87 -27.53
CA SER A 76 5.35 -8.56 -26.13
C SER A 76 3.92 -8.02 -25.87
N ARG A 77 3.03 -8.13 -26.86
CA ARG A 77 1.63 -7.66 -26.75
C ARG A 77 0.93 -8.20 -25.52
N GLU A 78 1.08 -9.49 -25.21
CA GLU A 78 0.39 -10.15 -24.09
C GLU A 78 0.81 -9.58 -22.72
N ARG A 79 2.07 -9.14 -22.62
CA ARG A 79 2.63 -8.44 -21.45
C ARG A 79 2.07 -7.02 -21.31
N CYS A 80 1.68 -6.38 -22.41
CA CYS A 80 1.23 -4.99 -22.44
C CYS A 80 -0.30 -4.83 -22.38
N ILE A 81 -1.05 -5.57 -23.20
CA ILE A 81 -2.50 -5.43 -23.40
C ILE A 81 -3.20 -6.79 -23.39
N THR A 82 -4.47 -6.77 -22.98
CA THR A 82 -5.42 -7.89 -23.11
C THR A 82 -6.60 -7.56 -24.00
N ALA A 83 -6.86 -6.27 -24.23
CA ALA A 83 -7.99 -5.83 -25.00
C ALA A 83 -7.84 -6.19 -26.49
N ALA A 84 -8.93 -6.66 -27.09
CA ALA A 84 -9.02 -6.95 -28.52
C ALA A 84 -8.76 -5.71 -29.40
N ARG A 85 -8.99 -4.50 -28.85
CA ARG A 85 -8.75 -3.22 -29.53
C ARG A 85 -7.32 -3.04 -30.05
N GLY A 86 -6.35 -3.74 -29.46
CA GLY A 86 -4.98 -3.78 -29.97
C GLY A 86 -4.08 -2.63 -29.53
N SER A 87 -4.58 -1.66 -28.75
CA SER A 87 -3.77 -0.57 -28.19
C SER A 87 -4.01 -0.40 -26.69
N ARG A 88 -3.05 0.24 -26.01
CA ARG A 88 -3.14 0.52 -24.58
C ARG A 88 -3.52 1.98 -24.33
N MET A 89 -4.45 2.21 -23.41
CA MET A 89 -4.67 3.53 -22.82
C MET A 89 -4.06 3.58 -21.43
N LEU A 90 -3.37 4.67 -21.11
CA LEU A 90 -2.82 4.94 -19.79
C LEU A 90 -3.43 6.23 -19.23
N THR A 91 -3.86 6.19 -17.98
CA THR A 91 -4.21 7.41 -17.26
C THR A 91 -3.06 7.77 -16.32
N LEU A 92 -2.47 8.94 -16.58
CA LEU A 92 -1.49 9.60 -15.73
C LEU A 92 -2.21 10.63 -14.83
N ARG A 93 -1.62 10.87 -13.66
CA ARG A 93 -1.99 11.99 -12.79
C ARG A 93 -1.36 13.28 -13.34
N ALA A 94 -1.79 14.44 -12.85
CA ALA A 94 -1.07 15.69 -13.07
C ALA A 94 0.42 15.54 -12.70
N LYS A 95 1.30 16.25 -13.42
CA LYS A 95 2.77 16.10 -13.37
C LYS A 95 3.32 16.02 -11.95
N GLU A 96 3.07 17.04 -11.15
CA GLU A 96 3.59 17.14 -9.77
C GLU A 96 3.18 15.93 -8.92
N LEU A 97 1.91 15.51 -9.03
CA LEU A 97 1.41 14.37 -8.28
C LEU A 97 1.95 13.04 -8.82
N HIS A 98 2.15 12.93 -10.14
CA HIS A 98 2.75 11.75 -10.75
C HIS A 98 4.19 11.57 -10.29
N GLU A 99 5.00 12.63 -10.35
CA GLU A 99 6.40 12.63 -9.91
C GLU A 99 6.52 12.36 -8.41
N ALA A 100 5.69 13.00 -7.58
CA ALA A 100 5.66 12.75 -6.13
C ALA A 100 5.33 11.29 -5.79
N VAL A 101 4.37 10.68 -6.50
CA VAL A 101 4.03 9.27 -6.32
C VAL A 101 5.17 8.37 -6.80
N ALA A 102 5.82 8.69 -7.92
CA ALA A 102 6.96 7.91 -8.42
C ALA A 102 8.15 7.95 -7.44
N ALA A 103 8.47 9.13 -6.92
CA ALA A 103 9.51 9.31 -5.90
C ALA A 103 9.20 8.52 -4.63
N ALA A 104 7.97 8.62 -4.10
CA ALA A 104 7.57 7.86 -2.91
C ALA A 104 7.58 6.33 -3.14
N ARG A 105 7.27 5.85 -4.36
CA ARG A 105 7.41 4.43 -4.72
C ARG A 105 8.87 3.98 -4.76
N ALA A 106 9.77 4.82 -5.25
CA ALA A 106 11.20 4.53 -5.26
C ALA A 106 11.76 4.48 -3.83
N GLU A 107 11.37 5.45 -2.98
CA GLU A 107 11.73 5.48 -1.57
C GLU A 107 11.23 4.23 -0.83
N GLN A 108 9.99 3.78 -1.08
CA GLN A 108 9.41 2.57 -0.47
C GLN A 108 10.18 1.28 -0.77
N LYS A 109 10.94 1.24 -1.87
CA LYS A 109 11.79 0.09 -2.21
C LYS A 109 13.10 0.05 -1.42
N SER A 110 13.48 1.16 -0.78
CA SER A 110 14.71 1.21 0.02
C SER A 110 14.58 0.46 1.34
N ASP A 111 15.67 -0.19 1.75
CA ASP A 111 15.73 -0.91 3.02
C ASP A 111 15.52 0.02 4.22
N THR A 112 15.98 1.27 4.13
CA THR A 112 15.80 2.29 5.16
C THR A 112 14.33 2.65 5.36
N TRP A 113 13.58 2.82 4.27
CA TRP A 113 12.14 3.06 4.34
C TRP A 113 11.41 1.83 4.90
N GLN A 114 11.77 0.63 4.43
CA GLN A 114 11.17 -0.61 4.91
C GLN A 114 11.42 -0.85 6.40
N ALA A 115 12.63 -0.60 6.89
CA ALA A 115 12.97 -0.68 8.31
C ALA A 115 12.16 0.34 9.13
N LYS A 116 12.05 1.59 8.65
CA LYS A 116 11.23 2.62 9.30
C LYS A 116 9.75 2.23 9.33
N TYR A 117 9.24 1.65 8.25
CA TYR A 117 7.86 1.22 8.15
C TYR A 117 7.58 -0.04 9.00
N ALA A 118 8.55 -0.95 9.16
CA ALA A 118 8.40 -2.18 9.94
C ALA A 118 8.05 -1.90 11.41
N ILE A 119 8.54 -0.80 11.98
CA ILE A 119 8.20 -0.34 13.35
C ILE A 119 6.67 -0.19 13.52
N ARG A 120 5.95 0.14 12.44
CA ARG A 120 4.48 0.29 12.47
C ARG A 120 3.75 -1.04 12.62
N ALA A 121 4.30 -2.16 12.17
CA ALA A 121 3.62 -3.46 12.26
C ALA A 121 3.24 -3.80 13.72
N ASP A 122 4.07 -3.39 14.68
CA ASP A 122 3.84 -3.61 16.11
C ASP A 122 2.66 -2.78 16.65
N VAL A 123 2.38 -1.61 16.07
CA VAL A 123 1.29 -0.74 16.53
C VAL A 123 -0.07 -1.35 16.19
N GLU A 124 -0.21 -1.96 15.00
CA GLU A 124 -1.46 -2.59 14.59
C GLU A 124 -1.75 -3.84 15.44
N GLY A 125 -0.71 -4.62 15.76
CA GLY A 125 -0.81 -5.72 16.73
C GLY A 125 -1.24 -5.25 18.11
N THR A 126 -0.68 -4.13 18.58
CA THR A 126 -1.04 -3.52 19.87
C THR A 126 -2.47 -3.01 19.88
N ILE A 127 -2.91 -2.30 18.83
CA ILE A 127 -4.29 -1.82 18.70
C ILE A 127 -5.27 -2.99 18.69
N ASN A 128 -4.99 -4.05 17.93
CA ASN A 128 -5.85 -5.23 17.89
C ASN A 128 -5.92 -5.93 19.26
N GLN A 129 -4.78 -6.11 19.94
CA GLN A 129 -4.76 -6.64 21.31
C GLN A 129 -5.60 -5.76 22.26
N ALA A 130 -5.47 -4.45 22.15
CA ALA A 130 -6.18 -3.51 22.98
C ALA A 130 -7.70 -3.57 22.75
N LEU A 131 -8.13 -3.67 21.49
CA LEU A 131 -9.53 -3.86 21.12
C LEU A 131 -10.09 -5.19 21.67
N ASP A 132 -9.36 -6.29 21.46
CA ASP A 132 -9.79 -7.63 21.83
C ASP A 132 -9.85 -7.85 23.36
N VAL A 133 -8.87 -7.32 24.10
CA VAL A 133 -8.74 -7.55 25.56
C VAL A 133 -9.58 -6.57 26.38
N THR A 134 -9.63 -5.30 25.97
CA THR A 134 -10.20 -4.23 26.82
C THR A 134 -11.53 -3.69 26.31
N GLY A 135 -11.87 -3.93 25.04
CA GLY A 135 -13.09 -3.41 24.42
C GLY A 135 -13.09 -1.88 24.21
N LEU A 136 -11.92 -1.23 24.17
CA LEU A 136 -11.76 0.23 24.10
C LEU A 136 -12.43 0.92 22.89
N ARG A 137 -12.95 0.17 21.93
CA ARG A 137 -13.72 0.70 20.78
C ARG A 137 -14.96 1.49 21.21
N ARG A 138 -15.50 1.22 22.39
CA ARG A 138 -16.59 1.98 22.99
C ARG A 138 -16.17 2.50 24.35
N ALA A 139 -16.22 3.82 24.51
CA ALA A 139 -16.10 4.45 25.81
C ALA A 139 -17.29 4.05 26.69
N ARG A 140 -17.02 3.55 27.90
CA ARG A 140 -18.05 3.21 28.89
C ARG A 140 -18.62 4.45 29.55
N TYR A 141 -17.83 5.52 29.58
CA TYR A 141 -18.17 6.80 30.21
C TYR A 141 -18.16 7.94 29.21
N ARG A 142 -18.89 9.02 29.54
CA ARG A 142 -18.89 10.27 28.77
C ARG A 142 -17.96 11.29 29.43
N GLY A 143 -17.33 12.12 28.61
CA GLY A 143 -16.41 13.18 29.03
C GLY A 143 -14.93 12.77 28.92
N LEU A 144 -14.11 13.65 28.35
CA LEU A 144 -12.69 13.40 28.07
C LEU A 144 -11.91 12.88 29.30
N PRO A 145 -12.03 13.44 30.51
CA PRO A 145 -11.28 12.95 31.67
C PRO A 145 -11.54 11.47 32.00
N LYS A 146 -12.82 11.05 31.96
CA LYS A 146 -13.20 9.66 32.25
C LYS A 146 -12.75 8.70 31.15
N VAL A 147 -12.82 9.15 29.90
CA VAL A 147 -12.34 8.38 28.74
C VAL A 147 -10.82 8.22 28.81
N THR A 148 -10.07 9.26 29.16
CA THR A 148 -8.61 9.20 29.35
C THR A 148 -8.24 8.19 30.43
N LEU A 149 -8.93 8.20 31.58
CA LEU A 149 -8.71 7.22 32.65
C LEU A 149 -8.99 5.79 32.17
N GLN A 150 -10.10 5.56 31.45
CA GLN A 150 -10.41 4.25 30.87
C GLN A 150 -9.29 3.76 29.93
N HIS A 151 -8.75 4.63 29.08
CA HIS A 151 -7.67 4.26 28.16
C HIS A 151 -6.36 3.98 28.90
N ALA A 152 -6.03 4.76 29.93
CA ALA A 152 -4.87 4.52 30.78
C ALA A 152 -4.95 3.13 31.44
N LEU A 153 -6.09 2.79 32.06
CA LEU A 153 -6.32 1.47 32.66
C LEU A 153 -6.26 0.34 31.62
N SER A 154 -6.78 0.57 30.42
CA SER A 154 -6.71 -0.39 29.30
C SER A 154 -5.26 -0.65 28.89
N ALA A 155 -4.44 0.40 28.77
CA ALA A 155 -3.02 0.28 28.48
C ALA A 155 -2.26 -0.46 29.60
N THR A 156 -2.56 -0.17 30.87
CA THR A 156 -1.99 -0.88 32.01
C THR A 156 -2.33 -2.37 31.98
N ALA A 157 -3.58 -2.73 31.70
CA ALA A 157 -4.01 -4.13 31.60
C ALA A 157 -3.26 -4.89 30.50
N ILE A 158 -3.06 -4.26 29.34
CA ILE A 158 -2.28 -4.84 28.24
C ILE A 158 -0.82 -5.07 28.66
N ASN A 159 -0.21 -4.11 29.36
CA ASN A 159 1.16 -4.26 29.87
C ASN A 159 1.27 -5.42 30.85
N ILE A 160 0.30 -5.59 31.77
CA ILE A 160 0.27 -6.73 32.69
C ILE A 160 0.18 -8.06 31.93
N VAL A 161 -0.73 -8.18 30.96
CA VAL A 161 -0.85 -9.39 30.12
C VAL A 161 0.44 -9.69 29.34
N ARG A 162 1.15 -8.66 28.89
CA ARG A 162 2.42 -8.81 28.18
C ARG A 162 3.56 -9.26 29.11
N LEU A 163 3.62 -8.72 30.33
CA LEU A 163 4.59 -9.13 31.34
C LEU A 163 4.35 -10.58 31.75
N ASP A 164 3.11 -10.96 32.04
CA ASP A 164 2.72 -12.34 32.33
C ASP A 164 3.16 -13.29 31.21
N ALA A 165 2.76 -13.00 29.97
CA ALA A 165 3.16 -13.79 28.82
C ALA A 165 4.69 -13.87 28.65
N HIS A 166 5.43 -12.78 28.90
CA HIS A 166 6.89 -12.77 28.84
C HIS A 166 7.49 -13.72 29.87
N TRP A 167 7.09 -13.62 31.14
CA TRP A 167 7.58 -14.48 32.22
C TRP A 167 7.23 -15.96 31.97
N THR A 168 6.00 -16.27 31.57
CA THR A 168 5.60 -17.66 31.29
C THR A 168 6.27 -18.22 30.04
N SER A 169 6.53 -17.41 29.02
CA SER A 169 7.26 -17.81 27.81
C SER A 169 8.78 -17.92 27.99
N GLN A 170 9.35 -17.32 29.03
CA GLN A 170 10.74 -17.58 29.41
C GLN A 170 10.87 -18.84 30.29
N GLN A 171 9.80 -19.22 30.99
CA GLN A 171 9.74 -20.45 31.78
C GLN A 171 9.44 -21.69 30.93
N HIS A 172 8.76 -21.52 29.80
CA HIS A 172 8.49 -22.59 28.83
C HIS A 172 9.14 -22.23 27.50
N ASP A 173 10.00 -23.10 26.99
CA ASP A 173 10.68 -23.01 25.68
C ASP A 173 9.69 -23.17 24.50
N GLN A 174 8.57 -22.44 24.54
CA GLN A 174 7.51 -22.50 23.56
C GLN A 174 7.65 -21.30 22.61
N PRO A 175 7.83 -21.55 21.30
CA PRO A 175 7.86 -20.48 20.33
C PRO A 175 6.51 -19.74 20.38
N ARG A 176 6.60 -18.41 20.49
CA ARG A 176 5.46 -17.50 20.51
C ARG A 176 4.61 -17.77 19.26
N ARG A 177 3.50 -18.50 19.40
CA ARG A 177 2.68 -18.89 18.24
C ARG A 177 2.11 -17.61 17.62
N PRO A 178 2.45 -17.26 16.37
CA PRO A 178 1.79 -16.15 15.70
C PRO A 178 0.30 -16.45 15.66
N ARG A 179 -0.50 -15.40 15.85
CA ARG A 179 -1.95 -15.52 15.84
C ARG A 179 -2.38 -15.91 14.42
N THR A 180 -2.61 -17.21 14.20
CA THR A 180 -3.06 -17.72 12.90
C THR A 180 -4.48 -17.28 12.65
N SER A 181 -4.71 -16.58 11.53
CA SER A 181 -6.07 -16.25 11.10
C SER A 181 -6.87 -17.53 10.87
N ARG A 182 -8.20 -17.47 10.98
CA ARG A 182 -9.07 -18.63 10.69
C ARG A 182 -8.86 -19.13 9.25
N LEU A 183 -8.57 -18.23 8.31
CA LEU A 183 -8.26 -18.56 6.92
C LEU A 183 -6.92 -19.30 6.79
N SER A 184 -5.89 -18.87 7.53
CA SER A 184 -4.59 -19.55 7.55
C SER A 184 -4.68 -20.96 8.12
N ARG A 185 -5.56 -21.19 9.11
CA ARG A 185 -5.83 -22.55 9.64
C ARG A 185 -6.55 -23.43 8.62
N LEU A 186 -7.54 -22.87 7.91
CA LEU A 186 -8.24 -23.56 6.83
C LEU A 186 -7.30 -23.93 5.68
N ALA A 187 -6.38 -23.04 5.31
CA ALA A 187 -5.38 -23.32 4.28
C ALA A 187 -4.47 -24.50 4.65
N CYS A 188 -3.97 -24.57 5.89
CA CYS A 188 -3.20 -25.73 6.37
C CYS A 188 -4.00 -27.04 6.35
N GLN A 189 -5.32 -26.98 6.59
CA GLN A 189 -6.19 -28.17 6.59
C GLN A 189 -6.48 -28.70 5.18
N LEU A 190 -6.41 -27.86 4.14
CA LEU A 190 -6.62 -28.28 2.76
C LEU A 190 -5.34 -28.80 2.09
N THR A 191 -4.18 -28.54 2.70
CA THR A 191 -2.87 -29.01 2.23
C THR A 191 -2.36 -30.26 2.94
N ALA A 192 -3.11 -30.78 3.93
CA ALA A 192 -2.81 -32.00 4.68
C ALA A 192 -3.78 -33.11 4.28
#